data_AF-A0A843FCP6-F1
#
_entry.id   AF-A0A843FCP6-F1
#
_cell.length_a   1.000
_cell.length_b   1.000
_cell.length_c   1.000
_cell.angle_alpha   90.00
_cell.angle_beta   90.00
_cell.angle_gamma   90.00
#
_symmetry.space_group_name_H-M   'P 1'
#
loop_
_entity.id
_entity.type
_entity.pdbx_description
1 polymer ?
#
loop_
_entity_poly.entity_id
_entity_poly.type
_entity_poly.pdbx_seq_one_letter_code
_entity_poly.pdbx_strand_id
1 'polypeptide(L)' 'VDGLPGNVKDAGYYVKPKDSKGLAHALNDLLSNEGKRKELSENALKVVHEFTWDDQISKIENLYSSILDR' A
#
# COMPACT_ATOMS: atom_id res chain seq x y z
N VAL A 1 4.27 9.23 -10.69
CA VAL A 1 3.62 9.35 -9.37
C VAL A 1 4.36 8.42 -8.45
N ASP A 2 5.09 8.96 -7.47
CA ASP A 2 6.06 8.20 -6.66
C ASP A 2 5.48 7.71 -5.32
N GLY A 3 4.18 7.93 -5.09
CA GLY A 3 3.51 7.53 -3.86
C GLY A 3 3.10 6.06 -3.80
N LEU A 4 3.10 5.33 -4.92
CA LEU A 4 2.58 3.96 -4.94
C LEU A 4 3.47 2.97 -4.19
N PRO A 5 4.81 2.93 -4.38
CA PRO A 5 5.64 1.94 -3.70
C PRO A 5 5.57 2.03 -2.16
N GLY A 6 5.49 3.24 -1.61
CA GLY A 6 5.41 3.46 -0.16
C GLY A 6 4.06 3.09 0.46
N ASN A 7 2.97 3.29 -0.28
CA ASN A 7 1.61 3.08 0.24
C ASN A 7 1.01 1.73 -0.14
N VAL A 8 1.38 1.15 -1.28
CA VAL A 8 0.82 -0.10 -1.79
C VAL A 8 1.74 -1.28 -1.48
N LYS A 9 3.06 -1.07 -1.37
CA LYS A 9 4.05 -2.11 -1.04
C LYS A 9 3.84 -3.38 -1.88
N ASP A 10 3.73 -4.55 -1.26
CA ASP A 10 3.47 -5.86 -1.88
C ASP A 10 1.98 -6.19 -2.03
N ALA A 11 1.08 -5.25 -1.74
CA ALA A 11 -0.37 -5.42 -1.84
C ALA A 11 -0.93 -5.10 -3.24
N GLY A 12 -0.09 -4.80 -4.22
CA GLY A 12 -0.52 -4.38 -5.55
C GLY A 12 0.23 -5.03 -6.70
N TYR A 13 -0.37 -4.91 -7.88
CA TYR A 13 0.23 -5.33 -9.14
C TYR A 13 0.79 -4.10 -9.87
N TYR A 14 2.12 -3.99 -9.95
CA TYR A 14 2.75 -2.83 -10.58
C TYR A 14 2.86 -3.01 -12.08
N VAL A 15 2.37 -2.01 -12.81
CA VAL A 15 2.45 -1.95 -14.28
C VAL A 15 3.14 -0.65 -14.67
N LYS A 16 4.05 -0.73 -15.66
CA LYS A 16 4.76 0.45 -16.14
C LYS A 16 3.77 1.43 -16.79
N PRO A 17 3.97 2.74 -16.63
CA PRO A 17 3.16 3.73 -17.33
C PRO A 17 3.14 3.49 -18.84
N LYS A 18 1.96 3.59 -19.44
CA LYS A 18 1.72 3.38 -20.88
C LYS A 18 1.97 1.94 -21.40
N ASP A 19 2.14 0.96 -20.51
CA ASP A 19 2.25 -0.45 -20.89
C ASP A 19 0.87 -1.12 -20.91
N SER A 20 0.14 -0.94 -22.01
CA SER A 20 -1.20 -1.52 -22.19
C SER A 20 -1.19 -3.05 -22.18
N LYS A 21 -0.12 -3.69 -22.66
CA LYS A 21 0.04 -5.15 -22.64
C LYS A 21 0.26 -5.65 -21.22
N GLY A 22 1.15 -5.00 -20.47
CA GLY A 22 1.38 -5.31 -19.06
C GLY A 22 0.11 -5.16 -18.23
N LEU A 23 -0.68 -4.11 -18.47
CA LEU A 23 -1.95 -3.91 -17.77
C LEU A 23 -2.97 -5.02 -18.09
N ALA A 24 -3.14 -5.36 -19.37
CA ALA A 24 -4.05 -6.42 -19.77
C ALA A 24 -3.62 -7.79 -19.20
N HIS A 25 -2.32 -8.07 -19.18
CA HIS A 25 -1.79 -9.29 -18.58
C HIS A 25 -2.05 -9.34 -17.08
N ALA A 26 -1.75 -8.27 -16.35
CA ALA A 26 -2.01 -8.17 -14.90
C ALA A 26 -3.49 -8.37 -14.56
N LEU A 27 -4.40 -7.76 -15.33
CA LEU A 27 -5.84 -7.95 -15.16
C LEU A 27 -6.26 -9.40 -15.39
N ASN A 28 -5.80 -10.03 -16.46
CA ASN A 28 -6.15 -11.41 -16.77
C ASN A 28 -5.58 -12.40 -15.72
N ASP A 29 -4.35 -12.20 -15.26
CA ASP A 29 -3.77 -12.99 -14.16
C ASP A 29 -4.62 -12.84 -12.90
N LEU A 30 -4.95 -11.61 -12.51
CA LEU A 30 -5.78 -11.35 -11.33
C LEU A 30 -7.18 -12.00 -11.43
N LEU A 31 -7.80 -11.99 -12.61
CA LEU A 31 -9.12 -12.61 -12.84
C LEU A 31 -9.07 -14.14 -12.83
N SER A 32 -7.98 -14.73 -13.32
CA SER A 32 -7.83 -16.18 -13.44
C SER A 32 -7.16 -16.86 -12.24
N ASN A 33 -6.45 -16.10 -11.40
CA ASN A 33 -5.66 -16.63 -10.29
C ASN A 33 -6.24 -16.23 -8.93
N GLU A 34 -7.08 -17.09 -8.35
CA GLU A 34 -7.69 -16.86 -7.04
C GLU A 34 -6.66 -16.76 -5.90
N GLY A 35 -5.61 -17.59 -5.94
CA GLY A 35 -4.53 -17.56 -4.94
C GLY A 35 -3.87 -16.19 -4.89
N LYS A 36 -3.60 -15.60 -6.07
CA LYS A 36 -3.02 -14.26 -6.17
C LYS A 36 -3.97 -13.18 -5.63
N ARG A 37 -5.27 -13.28 -5.91
CA ARG A 37 -6.26 -12.34 -5.33
C ARG A 37 -6.27 -12.38 -3.81
N LYS A 38 -6.23 -13.57 -3.24
CA LYS A 38 -6.23 -13.76 -1.79
C LYS A 38 -4.95 -13.18 -1.16
N GLU A 39 -3.79 -13.50 -1.73
CA GLU A 39 -2.49 -12.96 -1.30
C GLU A 39 -2.48 -11.42 -1.28
N LEU A 40 -2.88 -10.79 -2.39
CA LEU A 40 -2.93 -9.33 -2.50
C LEU A 40 -3.92 -8.72 -1.50
N SER A 41 -5.06 -9.37 -1.27
CA SER A 41 -6.07 -8.91 -0.30
C SER A 41 -5.55 -8.98 1.14
N GLU A 42 -4.85 -10.06 1.49
CA GLU A 42 -4.23 -10.22 2.81
C GLU A 42 -3.11 -9.21 3.03
N ASN A 43 -2.28 -8.96 2.02
CA ASN A 43 -1.24 -7.93 2.09
C ASN A 43 -1.84 -6.53 2.20
N ALA A 44 -2.91 -6.23 1.45
CA ALA A 44 -3.61 -4.96 1.56
C ALA A 44 -4.16 -4.72 2.98
N LEU A 45 -4.72 -5.76 3.61
CA LEU A 45 -5.21 -5.67 4.98
C LEU A 45 -4.09 -5.36 5.97
N LYS A 46 -2.90 -5.97 5.82
CA LYS A 46 -1.73 -5.67 6.64
C LYS A 46 -1.30 -4.21 6.48
N VAL A 47 -1.23 -3.71 5.25
CA VAL A 47 -0.87 -2.32 4.96
C VAL A 47 -1.84 -1.35 5.63
N VAL A 48 -3.15 -1.57 5.52
CA VAL A 48 -4.17 -0.70 6.14
C VAL A 48 -4.02 -0.61 7.66
N HIS A 49 -3.66 -1.71 8.32
CA HIS A 49 -3.43 -1.72 9.77
C HIS A 49 -2.21 -0.89 10.22
N GLU A 50 -1.32 -0.50 9.32
CA GLU A 50 -0.23 0.44 9.64
C GLU A 50 -0.71 1.90 9.71
N PHE A 51 -1.90 2.21 9.21
CA PHE A 51 -2.45 3.56 9.12
C PHE A 51 -3.67 3.72 10.02
N THR A 52 -3.50 3.49 11.32
CA THR A 52 -4.55 3.74 12.33
C THR A 52 -4.47 5.15 12.89
N TRP A 53 -5.62 5.72 13.25
CA TRP A 53 -5.65 7.04 13.89
C TRP A 53 -4.81 7.08 15.17
N ASP A 54 -4.90 6.05 16.01
CA ASP A 54 -4.17 5.97 17.27
C ASP A 54 -2.65 6.06 17.07
N ASP A 55 -2.11 5.31 16.10
CA ASP A 55 -0.69 5.34 15.78
C ASP A 55 -0.25 6.68 15.16
N GLN A 56 -1.06 7.24 14.26
CA GLN A 56 -0.73 8.52 13.61
C GLN A 56 -0.81 9.70 14.57
N ILE A 57 -1.82 9.75 15.44
CA ILE A 57 -1.96 10.78 16.49
C ILE A 57 -0.76 10.69 17.43
N SER A 58 -0.43 9.49 17.92
CA SER A 58 0.73 9.28 18.80
C SER A 58 2.04 9.78 18.17
N LYS A 59 2.27 9.49 16.87
CA LYS A 59 3.45 9.97 16.14
C LYS A 59 3.51 11.49 16.05
N ILE A 60 2.37 12.14 15.79
CA ILE A 60 2.27 13.59 15.70
C ILE A 60 2.50 14.23 17.07
N GLU A 61 1.83 13.74 18.11
CA GLU A 61 2.00 14.23 19.48
C GLU A 61 3.46 14.16 19.92
N ASN A 62 4.12 13.01 19.72
CA ASN A 62 5.53 12.82 20.04
C ASN A 62 6.44 13.82 19.29
N LEU A 63 6.15 14.11 18.02
CA LEU A 63 6.89 15.10 17.25
C LEU A 63 6.74 16.49 17.87
N TYR A 64 5.51 16.92 18.17
CA TYR A 64 5.27 18.23 18.79
C TYR A 64 5.91 18.35 20.17
N SER A 65 5.77 17.33 21.04
CA SER A 65 6.45 17.29 22.34
C SER A 65 7.98 17.41 22.19
N SER A 66 8.58 16.70 21.23
CA SER A 66 10.04 16.75 21.02
C SER A 66 10.57 18.14 20.61
N ILE A 67 9.72 18.98 20.03
CA ILE A 67 10.06 20.35 19.60
C ILE A 67 9.78 21.36 20.72
N LEU A 68 8.69 21.17 21.46
CA LEU A 68 8.26 22.09 22.52
C LEU A 68 9.01 21.88 23.85
N ASP A 69 9.47 20.66 24.14
CA ASP A 69 10.24 20.34 25.35
C ASP A 69 11.75 20.63 25.21
N ARG A 70 12.13 21.41 24.19
CA ARG A 70 13.49 21.93 23.96
C ARG A 70 13.62 23.37 24.43
#